data_AF-A0A1L8DEV1-F1
#
_entry.id   AF-A0A1L8DEV1-F1
#
_cell.length_a   1.000
_cell.length_b   1.000
_cell.length_c   1.000
_cell.angle_alpha   90.00
_cell.angle_beta   90.00
_cell.angle_gamma   90.00
#
_symmetry.space_group_name_H-M   'P 1'
#
loop_
_entity.id
_entity.type
_entity.pdbx_description
1 polymer ?
#
loop_
_entity_poly.entity_id
_entity_poly.type
_entity_poly.pdbx_seq_one_letter_code
_entity_poly.pdbx_strand_id
1 'polypeptide(L)'
;MYLGVYGALGAGQAMAFYFGALAIILGSLNATILMHETLLTNILRLPNKFFDTTPLGRILARFSNDVNTMDIQLPFNIRSWIINIFRVLATLVVISYSTPLFV
;
A
#
# COMPACT_ATOMS: atom_id res chain seq x y z
N MET A 1 -22.10 -6.93 31.26
CA MET A 1 -21.26 -7.97 30.64
C MET A 1 -20.99 -7.70 29.15
N TYR A 2 -22.02 -7.48 28.32
CA TYR A 2 -21.85 -7.16 26.88
C TYR A 2 -20.96 -5.95 26.57
N LEU A 3 -21.07 -4.87 27.36
CA LEU A 3 -20.27 -3.66 27.18
C LEU A 3 -18.75 -3.93 27.25
N GLY A 4 -18.33 -4.84 28.14
CA GLY A 4 -16.91 -5.22 28.26
C GLY A 4 -16.40 -5.98 27.04
N VAL A 5 -17.22 -6.85 26.47
CA VAL A 5 -16.88 -7.62 25.26
C VAL A 5 -16.75 -6.68 24.04
N TYR A 6 -17.72 -5.78 23.84
CA TYR A 6 -17.62 -4.78 22.77
C TYR A 6 -16.44 -3.83 22.95
N GLY A 7 -16.14 -3.44 24.19
CA GLY A 7 -14.94 -2.65 24.51
C GLY A 7 -13.65 -3.36 24.15
N ALA A 8 -13.52 -4.64 24.51
CA ALA A 8 -12.34 -5.45 24.18
C ALA A 8 -12.17 -5.65 22.67
N LEU A 9 -13.26 -5.93 21.95
CA LEU A 9 -13.25 -6.06 20.49
C LEU A 9 -12.84 -4.74 19.81
N GLY A 10 -13.37 -3.60 20.27
CA GLY A 10 -13.00 -2.28 19.75
C GLY A 10 -11.52 -1.94 20.00
N ALA A 11 -11.01 -2.25 21.20
CA ALA A 11 -9.60 -2.07 21.52
C ALA A 11 -8.70 -2.95 20.63
N GLY A 12 -9.08 -4.22 20.42
CA GLY A 12 -8.38 -5.14 19.52
C GLY A 12 -8.38 -4.64 18.07
N GLN A 13 -9.51 -4.12 17.60
CA GLN A 13 -9.62 -3.52 16.26
C GLN A 13 -8.71 -2.30 16.11
N ALA A 14 -8.70 -1.39 17.08
CA ALA A 14 -7.85 -0.19 17.05
C ALA A 14 -6.36 -0.56 17.02
N MET A 15 -5.96 -1.53 17.83
CA MET A 15 -4.58 -2.02 17.89
C MET A 15 -4.17 -2.69 16.58
N ALA A 16 -5.02 -3.57 16.02
CA ALA A 16 -4.76 -4.19 14.72
C ALA A 16 -4.67 -3.16 13.58
N PHE A 17 -5.54 -2.15 13.57
CA PHE A 17 -5.50 -1.07 12.59
C PHE A 17 -4.20 -0.27 12.69
N TYR A 18 -3.76 0.05 13.91
CA TYR A 18 -2.52 0.78 14.15
C TYR A 18 -1.29 0.00 13.63
N PHE A 19 -1.17 -1.28 13.98
CA PHE A 19 -0.06 -2.12 13.48
C PHE A 19 -0.11 -2.30 11.96
N GLY A 20 -1.30 -2.49 11.38
CA GLY A 20 -1.46 -2.59 9.93
C GLY A 20 -1.03 -1.30 9.22
N ALA A 21 -1.39 -0.14 9.77
CA ALA A 21 -0.97 1.15 9.23
C ALA A 21 0.55 1.34 9.31
N LEU A 22 1.17 1.01 10.46
CA LEU A 22 2.62 1.06 10.62
C LEU A 22 3.35 0.14 9.64
N ALA A 23 2.88 -1.09 9.45
CA ALA A 23 3.48 -2.04 8.53
C ALA A 23 3.47 -1.53 7.07
N ILE A 24 2.36 -0.94 6.64
CA ILE A 24 2.26 -0.36 5.28
C ILE A 24 3.21 0.84 5.12
N ILE A 25 3.27 1.74 6.10
CA ILE A 25 4.12 2.94 6.04
C ILE A 25 5.62 2.56 6.03
N LEU A 26 6.04 1.64 6.90
CA LEU A 26 7.42 1.17 6.94
C LEU A 26 7.78 0.40 5.67
N GLY A 27 6.85 -0.42 5.16
CA GLY A 27 7.03 -1.14 3.91
C GLY A 27 7.17 -0.20 2.71
N SER A 28 6.32 0.83 2.62
CA SER A 28 6.37 1.80 1.51
C SER A 28 7.65 2.64 1.56
N LEU A 29 8.07 3.07 2.74
CA LEU A 29 9.30 3.85 2.91
C LEU A 29 10.53 3.04 2.47
N ASN A 30 10.64 1.78 2.89
CA ASN A 30 11.74 0.91 2.44
C ASN A 30 11.70 0.65 0.93
N ALA A 31 10.50 0.45 0.35
CA ALA A 31 10.33 0.22 -1.08
C ALA A 31 10.80 1.43 -1.90
N THR A 32 10.44 2.65 -1.47
CA THR A 32 10.86 3.88 -2.14
C THR A 32 12.36 4.08 -2.09
N ILE A 33 13.00 3.88 -0.92
CA ILE A 33 14.46 4.02 -0.79
C ILE A 33 15.17 3.05 -1.74
N LEU A 34 14.79 1.77 -1.73
CA LEU A 34 15.39 0.75 -2.58
C LEU A 34 15.26 1.10 -4.08
N MET A 35 14.08 1.57 -4.49
CA MET A 35 13.83 1.93 -5.89
C MET A 35 14.57 3.20 -6.30
N HIS A 36 14.67 4.19 -5.41
CA HIS A 36 15.45 5.40 -5.64
C HIS A 36 16.93 5.07 -5.86
N GLU A 37 17.53 4.24 -4.98
CA GLU A 37 18.92 3.79 -5.13
C GLU A 37 19.15 2.99 -6.41
N THR A 38 18.23 2.07 -6.72
CA THR A 38 18.33 1.22 -7.92
C THR A 38 18.25 2.06 -9.20
N LEU A 39 17.31 3.00 -9.27
CA LEU A 39 17.16 3.89 -10.42
C LEU A 39 18.35 4.84 -10.57
N LEU A 40 18.82 5.44 -9.47
CA LEU A 40 19.99 6.32 -9.50
C LEU A 40 21.23 5.58 -10.01
N THR A 41 21.49 4.39 -9.47
CA THR A 41 22.63 3.56 -9.86
C THR A 41 22.56 3.16 -11.34
N ASN A 42 21.37 2.83 -11.84
CA ASN A 42 21.17 2.47 -13.24
C ASN A 42 21.36 3.67 -14.17
N ILE A 43 20.84 4.85 -13.82
CA ILE A 43 20.98 6.06 -14.62
C ILE A 43 22.45 6.46 -14.74
N LEU A 44 23.22 6.41 -13.64
CA LEU A 44 24.64 6.76 -13.64
C LEU A 44 25.50 5.82 -14.50
N ARG A 45 25.01 4.61 -14.82
CA ARG A 45 25.71 3.62 -15.66
C ARG A 45 25.34 3.71 -17.14
N LEU A 46 24.39 4.56 -17.53
CA LEU A 46 23.95 4.68 -18.92
C LEU A 46 25.00 5.41 -19.78
N PRO A 47 25.16 5.02 -21.06
CA PRO A 47 26.07 5.69 -21.98
C PRO A 47 25.61 7.12 -22.28
N ASN A 48 26.56 8.05 -22.46
CA ASN A 48 26.26 9.46 -22.75
C ASN A 48 25.29 9.67 -23.94
N LYS A 49 25.31 8.78 -24.94
CA LYS A 49 24.37 8.78 -26.08
C LYS A 49 22.88 8.70 -25.68
N PHE A 50 22.58 8.11 -24.52
CA PHE A 50 21.23 8.07 -23.96
C PHE A 50 20.77 9.46 -23.51
N PHE A 51 21.68 10.25 -22.93
CA PHE A 51 21.42 11.61 -22.46
C PHE A 51 21.33 12.62 -23.61
N ASP A 52 21.91 12.32 -24.76
CA ASP A 52 21.76 13.14 -25.98
C ASP A 52 20.40 12.93 -26.67
N THR A 53 19.83 11.74 -26.55
CA THR A 53 18.55 11.37 -27.19
C THR A 53 17.33 11.60 -26.29
N THR A 54 17.51 11.60 -24.97
CA THR A 54 16.45 11.91 -24.00
C THR A 54 16.84 13.09 -23.13
N PRO A 55 16.06 14.20 -23.14
CA PRO A 55 16.41 15.36 -22.34
C PRO A 55 16.31 15.02 -20.85
N LEU A 56 17.31 15.43 -20.06
CA LEU A 56 17.39 15.21 -18.60
C LEU A 56 16.08 15.57 -17.88
N GLY A 57 15.38 16.63 -18.32
CA GLY A 57 14.09 17.01 -17.76
C GLY A 57 13.00 15.94 -17.88
N ARG A 58 12.99 15.13 -18.96
CA ARG A 58 12.03 14.03 -19.13
C ARG A 58 12.34 12.85 -18.22
N ILE A 59 13.63 12.57 -18.00
CA ILE A 59 14.08 11.52 -17.07
C ILE A 59 13.69 11.91 -15.65
N LEU A 60 13.95 13.14 -15.23
CA LEU A 60 13.56 13.67 -13.93
C LEU A 60 12.04 13.71 -13.73
N ALA A 61 11.27 14.07 -14.76
CA ALA A 61 9.81 14.06 -14.70
C ALA A 61 9.25 12.65 -14.51
N ARG A 62 9.81 11.63 -15.19
CA ARG A 62 9.43 10.23 -14.96
C ARG A 62 9.83 9.76 -13.58
N PHE A 63 11.07 10.00 -13.17
CA PHE A 63 11.58 9.62 -11.86
C PHE A 63 10.73 10.19 -10.72
N SER A 64 10.42 11.49 -10.78
CA SER A 64 9.58 12.16 -9.78
C SER A 64 8.16 11.58 -9.74
N ASN A 65 7.56 11.30 -10.91
CA ASN A 65 6.25 10.68 -10.98
C ASN A 65 6.25 9.24 -10.42
N ASP A 66 7.26 8.44 -10.76
CA ASP A 66 7.33 7.04 -10.31
C ASP A 66 7.53 6.95 -8.80
N VAL A 67 8.40 7.81 -8.24
CA VAL A 67 8.59 7.94 -6.79
C VAL A 67 7.30 8.39 -6.11
N ASN A 68 6.64 9.41 -6.64
CA ASN A 68 5.37 9.90 -6.10
C ASN A 68 4.26 8.84 -6.11
N THR A 69 4.17 8.04 -7.19
CA THR A 69 3.22 6.93 -7.26
C THR A 69 3.53 5.85 -6.21
N MET A 70 4.80 5.53 -5.96
CA MET A 70 5.17 4.57 -4.92
C MET A 70 4.99 5.08 -3.49
N ASP A 71 5.26 6.36 -3.22
CA ASP A 71 5.15 6.93 -1.88
C ASP A 71 3.71 7.17 -1.46
N ILE A 72 2.85 7.57 -2.41
CA ILE A 72 1.50 8.06 -2.09
C ILE A 72 0.43 7.11 -2.59
N GLN A 73 0.44 6.79 -3.89
CA GLN A 73 -0.67 6.07 -4.51
C GLN A 73 -0.66 4.59 -4.14
N LEU A 74 0.51 3.96 -4.16
CA LEU A 74 0.66 2.53 -3.91
C LEU A 74 0.24 2.13 -2.47
N PRO A 75 0.69 2.83 -1.40
CA PRO A 75 0.30 2.48 -0.04
C PRO A 75 -1.18 2.76 0.23
N PHE A 76 -1.71 3.84 -0.35
CA PHE A 76 -3.14 4.15 -0.30
C PHE A 76 -4.00 3.08 -0.97
N ASN A 77 -3.61 2.65 -2.17
CA ASN A 77 -4.32 1.61 -2.92
C ASN A 77 -4.25 0.27 -2.21
N ILE A 78 -3.08 -0.17 -1.74
CA ILE A 78 -2.91 -1.43 -0.98
C ILE A 78 -3.77 -1.40 0.28
N ARG A 79 -3.75 -0.31 1.04
CA ARG A 79 -4.59 -0.17 2.25
C ARG A 79 -6.07 -0.29 1.91
N SER A 80 -6.54 0.45 0.91
CA SER A 80 -7.94 0.41 0.47
C SER A 80 -8.34 -0.99 -0.02
N TRP A 81 -7.46 -1.66 -0.76
CA TRP A 81 -7.69 -2.98 -1.31
C TRP A 81 -7.81 -4.05 -0.21
N ILE A 82 -6.89 -4.03 0.77
CA ILE A 82 -6.93 -4.91 1.94
C ILE A 82 -8.24 -4.73 2.71
N ILE A 83 -8.61 -3.49 3.02
CA ILE A 83 -9.85 -3.18 3.76
C ILE A 83 -11.08 -3.69 3.00
N ASN A 84 -11.12 -3.49 1.68
CA ASN A 84 -12.24 -3.94 0.86
C ASN A 84 -12.34 -5.46 0.80
N ILE A 85 -11.23 -6.18 0.65
CA ILE A 85 -11.23 -7.65 0.67
C ILE A 85 -11.77 -8.18 2.00
N PHE A 86 -11.26 -7.67 3.12
CA PHE A 86 -11.73 -8.09 4.44
C PHE A 86 -13.20 -7.74 4.67
N ARG A 87 -13.67 -6.58 4.19
CA ARG A 87 -15.09 -6.22 4.22
C ARG A 87 -15.94 -7.20 3.42
N VAL A 88 -15.57 -7.49 2.17
CA VAL A 88 -16.31 -8.41 1.31
C VAL A 88 -16.37 -9.80 1.96
N LEU A 89 -15.24 -10.33 2.43
CA LEU A 89 -15.20 -11.61 3.12
C LEU A 89 -16.07 -11.62 4.37
N ALA A 90 -16.00 -10.59 5.21
CA ALA A 90 -16.85 -10.46 6.40
C ALA A 90 -18.34 -10.43 6.04
N THR A 91 -18.73 -9.67 5.01
CA THR A 91 -20.12 -9.62 4.54
C THR A 91 -20.60 -10.97 4.03
N LEU A 92 -19.78 -11.70 3.26
CA LEU A 92 -20.11 -13.03 2.76
C LEU A 92 -20.31 -14.03 3.90
N VAL A 93 -19.43 -14.01 4.92
CA VAL A 93 -19.55 -14.87 6.10
C VAL A 93 -20.83 -14.56 6.88
N VAL A 94 -21.13 -13.27 7.11
CA VAL A 94 -22.33 -12.86 7.84
C VAL A 94 -23.61 -13.27 7.12
N ILE A 95 -23.68 -13.08 5.79
CA ILE A 95 -24.84 -13.48 4.99
C ILE A 95 -24.99 -15.01 4.99
N SER A 96 -23.91 -15.75 4.76
CA SER A 96 -23.94 -17.22 4.72
C SER A 96 -24.40 -17.81 6.06
N TYR A 97 -23.99 -17.21 7.18
CA TYR A 97 -24.42 -17.63 8.52
C TYR A 97 -25.89 -17.25 8.80
N SER A 98 -26.33 -16.07 8.37
CA SER A 98 -27.67 -15.54 8.69
C SER A 98 -28.77 -16.17 7.84
N THR A 99 -28.48 -16.50 6.58
CA THR A 99 -29.43 -17.15 5.66
C THR A 99 -28.80 -18.45 5.13
N PRO A 100 -28.92 -19.57 5.87
CA PRO A 100 -28.32 -20.84 5.46
C PRO A 100 -28.92 -21.42 4.18
N LEU A 101 -30.05 -20.88 3.71
CA LEU A 101 -30.73 -21.24 2.46
C LEU A 101 -29.99 -20.81 1.18
N PHE A 102 -28.85 -20.11 1.30
CA PHE A 102 -28.02 -19.67 0.15
C PHE A 102 -26.88 -20.64 -0.19
N VAL A 103 -26.81 -21.81 0.47
CA VAL A 103 -25.94 -22.95 0.10
C VAL A 103 -26.79 -24.09 -0.42
#